data_AF-A0A165GQG4-F1
#
_entry.id   AF-A0A165GQG4-F1
#
_cell.length_a   1.000
_cell.length_b   1.000
_cell.length_c   1.000
_cell.angle_alpha   90.00
_cell.angle_beta   90.00
_cell.angle_gamma   90.00
#
_symmetry.space_group_name_H-M   'P 1'
#
loop_
_entity.id
_entity.type
_entity.pdbx_description
1 polymer ?
#
loop_
_entity_poly.entity_id
_entity_poly.type
_entity_poly.pdbx_seq_one_letter_code
_entity_poly.pdbx_strand_id
1 'polypeptide(L)'
;MTDDSLPSTLFRRGTSFSATTASTSFDPVKGYPQLAHEVGTEPSWLIFRRFSVLNARNLLYYQAELVQLEHELNELEARSDGKEDGESHHLEVARLMNSEPGSLGYKQWQKVQEIRGKLEHYSITSTTSINASK
;
A
#
# COMPACT_ATOMS: atom_id res chain seq x y z
N MET A 1 7.25 66.24 -36.42
CA MET A 1 8.18 67.18 -35.74
C MET A 1 7.34 67.99 -34.79
N THR A 2 7.51 68.01 -33.48
CA THR A 2 8.55 67.60 -32.49
C THR A 2 7.79 67.10 -31.24
N ASP A 3 8.35 66.28 -30.34
CA ASP A 3 8.93 66.73 -29.05
C ASP A 3 9.27 65.42 -28.28
N ASP A 4 10.52 65.02 -28.06
CA ASP A 4 11.52 65.41 -27.05
C ASP A 4 11.28 64.86 -25.62
N SER A 5 12.35 64.32 -25.02
CA SER A 5 12.58 64.01 -23.57
C SER A 5 13.08 62.58 -23.25
N LEU A 6 14.38 62.48 -22.92
CA LEU A 6 15.15 61.35 -22.37
C LEU A 6 14.95 61.20 -20.82
N PRO A 7 15.75 60.38 -20.07
CA PRO A 7 15.77 58.92 -19.97
C PRO A 7 15.64 58.44 -18.49
N SER A 8 15.95 57.15 -18.23
CA SER A 8 16.30 56.50 -16.95
C SER A 8 15.19 55.86 -16.10
N THR A 9 15.09 54.54 -16.22
CA THR A 9 15.10 53.65 -15.04
C THR A 9 16.01 52.46 -15.31
N LEU A 10 17.08 52.41 -14.52
CA LEU A 10 17.94 51.25 -14.34
C LEU A 10 17.17 50.13 -13.62
N PHE A 11 17.71 48.92 -13.71
CA PHE A 11 17.53 47.81 -12.77
C PHE A 11 16.34 46.85 -12.99
N ARG A 12 16.59 45.76 -13.74
CA ARG A 12 16.67 44.42 -13.12
C ARG A 12 17.45 43.44 -13.99
N ARG A 13 18.74 43.35 -13.65
CA ARG A 13 19.69 42.24 -13.85
C ARG A 13 19.10 41.02 -14.61
N GLY A 14 19.52 40.86 -15.86
CA GLY A 14 19.57 39.55 -16.50
C GLY A 14 20.43 38.66 -15.61
N THR A 15 19.78 37.81 -14.82
CA THR A 15 20.41 36.59 -14.35
C THR A 15 20.17 35.61 -15.46
N SER A 16 21.17 35.44 -16.32
CA SER A 16 21.41 34.12 -16.86
C SER A 16 21.49 33.23 -15.63
N PHE A 17 20.43 32.47 -15.36
CA PHE A 17 20.58 31.28 -14.56
C PHE A 17 21.38 30.33 -15.45
N SER A 18 22.69 30.58 -15.54
CA SER A 18 23.61 29.46 -15.55
C SER A 18 23.27 28.72 -14.27
N ALA A 19 22.33 27.78 -14.39
CA ALA A 19 22.45 26.56 -13.66
C ALA A 19 23.84 26.05 -14.08
N THR A 20 24.85 26.51 -13.35
CA THR A 20 25.96 25.67 -12.99
C THR A 20 25.26 24.47 -12.35
N THR A 21 24.82 23.53 -13.19
CA THR A 21 24.78 22.13 -12.83
C THR A 21 26.24 21.86 -12.51
N ALA A 22 26.64 22.22 -11.29
CA ALA A 22 27.75 21.59 -10.65
C ALA A 22 27.39 20.12 -10.81
N SER A 23 28.06 19.48 -11.76
CA SER A 23 28.14 18.04 -11.87
C SER A 23 28.84 17.64 -10.59
N THR A 24 28.12 17.67 -9.47
CA THR A 24 28.46 16.86 -8.33
C THR A 24 28.16 15.47 -8.86
N SER A 25 29.15 14.88 -9.52
CA SER A 25 29.22 13.45 -9.77
C SER A 25 29.23 12.81 -8.40
N PHE A 26 28.03 12.67 -7.82
CA PHE A 26 27.80 11.77 -6.72
C PHE A 26 27.94 10.40 -7.36
N ASP A 27 29.18 9.93 -7.46
CA ASP A 27 29.45 8.56 -7.84
C ASP A 27 28.65 7.70 -6.85
N PRO A 28 27.63 6.98 -7.35
CA PRO A 28 26.75 6.25 -6.47
C PRO A 28 27.58 5.23 -5.69
N VAL A 29 27.29 5.12 -4.39
CA VAL A 29 27.98 4.17 -3.51
C VAL A 29 27.96 2.79 -4.15
N LYS A 30 29.12 2.14 -4.20
CA LYS A 30 29.31 0.83 -4.85
C LYS A 30 28.25 -0.19 -4.38
N GLY A 31 27.86 -1.09 -5.28
CA GLY A 31 26.88 -2.14 -5.02
C GLY A 31 25.49 -1.78 -5.53
N TYR A 32 24.44 -2.03 -4.74
CA TYR A 32 23.06 -1.82 -5.17
C TYR A 32 22.70 -0.38 -5.55
N PRO A 33 23.20 0.69 -4.89
CA PRO A 33 22.91 2.05 -5.31
C PRO A 33 23.50 2.40 -6.69
N GLN A 34 24.74 1.97 -6.96
CA GLN A 34 25.36 2.11 -8.28
C GLN A 34 24.59 1.32 -9.35
N LEU A 35 24.26 0.07 -9.06
CA LEU A 35 23.48 -0.75 -9.98
C LEU A 35 22.10 -0.10 -10.26
N ALA A 36 21.40 0.40 -9.23
CA ALA A 36 20.13 1.08 -9.39
C ALA A 36 20.24 2.36 -10.24
N HIS A 37 21.32 3.12 -10.10
CA HIS A 37 21.60 4.29 -10.93
C HIS A 37 21.80 3.90 -12.40
N GLU A 38 22.62 2.89 -12.68
CA GLU A 38 22.86 2.43 -14.05
C GLU A 38 21.60 1.83 -14.68
N VAL A 39 20.86 1.01 -13.92
CA VAL A 39 19.56 0.44 -14.29
C VAL A 39 18.51 1.52 -14.59
N GLY A 40 18.47 2.60 -13.81
CA GLY A 40 17.55 3.72 -14.02
C GLY A 40 17.91 4.59 -15.22
N THR A 41 19.19 4.62 -15.61
CA THR A 41 19.69 5.46 -16.72
C THR A 41 19.41 4.81 -18.08
N GLU A 42 19.53 3.49 -18.19
CA GLU A 42 19.28 2.74 -19.44
C GLU A 42 18.30 1.57 -19.18
N PRO A 43 16.97 1.82 -19.23
CA PRO A 43 15.96 0.81 -18.92
C PRO A 43 15.93 -0.38 -19.88
N SER A 44 16.51 -0.20 -21.07
CA SER A 44 16.61 -1.18 -22.16
C SER A 44 17.34 -2.46 -21.76
N TRP A 45 18.23 -2.39 -20.77
CA TRP A 45 19.05 -3.51 -20.31
C TRP A 45 18.40 -4.33 -19.19
N LEU A 46 17.19 -3.96 -18.78
CA LEU A 46 16.54 -4.54 -17.62
C LEU A 46 15.79 -5.82 -17.96
N ILE A 47 16.33 -6.93 -17.47
CA ILE A 47 15.66 -8.23 -17.44
C ILE A 47 15.34 -8.56 -15.99
N PHE A 48 14.14 -8.21 -15.55
CA PHE A 48 13.62 -8.66 -14.26
C PHE A 48 12.80 -9.92 -14.43
N ARG A 49 13.00 -10.90 -13.54
CA ARG A 49 12.15 -12.08 -13.46
C ARG A 49 10.74 -11.64 -13.06
N ARG A 50 9.74 -11.97 -13.90
CA ARG A 50 8.33 -11.87 -13.51
C ARG A 50 8.00 -13.00 -12.53
N PHE A 51 7.37 -12.66 -11.42
CA PHE A 51 6.96 -13.63 -10.39
C PHE A 51 5.47 -14.01 -10.51
N SER A 52 4.91 -14.04 -11.73
CA SER A 52 3.47 -14.25 -11.96
C SER A 52 2.92 -15.52 -11.30
N VAL A 53 3.60 -16.66 -11.47
CA VAL A 53 3.20 -17.93 -10.85
C VAL A 53 3.28 -17.85 -9.31
N LEU A 54 4.31 -17.22 -8.77
CA LEU A 54 4.47 -17.08 -7.32
C LEU A 54 3.40 -16.15 -6.74
N ASN A 55 3.09 -15.05 -7.43
CA ASN A 55 2.03 -14.13 -7.04
C ASN A 55 0.65 -14.80 -7.07
N ALA A 56 0.34 -15.56 -8.13
CA ALA A 56 -0.91 -16.31 -8.22
C ALA A 56 -1.04 -17.32 -7.07
N ARG A 57 0.05 -18.03 -6.74
CA ARG A 57 0.06 -18.95 -5.60
C ARG A 57 -0.18 -18.26 -4.26
N ASN A 58 0.42 -17.09 -4.03
CA ASN A 58 0.14 -16.30 -2.82
C ASN A 58 -1.33 -15.87 -2.75
N LEU A 59 -1.93 -15.46 -3.88
CA LEU A 59 -3.36 -15.14 -3.92
C LEU A 59 -4.24 -16.34 -3.54
N LEU A 60 -3.93 -17.52 -4.07
CA LEU A 60 -4.66 -18.75 -3.74
C LEU A 60 -4.53 -19.11 -2.25
N TYR A 61 -3.35 -18.90 -1.65
CA TYR A 61 -3.16 -19.12 -0.22
C TYR A 61 -3.94 -18.12 0.63
N TYR A 62 -3.96 -16.84 0.27
CA TYR A 62 -4.80 -15.86 0.96
C TYR A 62 -6.29 -16.23 0.88
N GLN A 63 -6.76 -16.71 -0.27
CA GLN A 63 -8.15 -17.17 -0.43
C GLN A 63 -8.45 -18.36 0.48
N ALA A 64 -7.56 -19.36 0.53
CA ALA A 64 -7.74 -20.53 1.39
C ALA A 64 -7.75 -20.13 2.88
N GLU A 65 -6.83 -19.26 3.30
CA GLU A 65 -6.79 -18.74 4.67
C GLU A 65 -8.07 -17.98 5.02
N LEU A 66 -8.55 -17.11 4.12
CA LEU A 66 -9.79 -16.36 4.33
C LEU A 66 -11.01 -17.28 4.47
N VAL A 67 -11.12 -18.32 3.65
CA VAL A 67 -12.21 -19.31 3.76
C VAL A 67 -12.17 -20.04 5.09
N GLN A 68 -10.98 -20.40 5.58
CA GLN A 68 -10.85 -21.03 6.89
C GLN A 68 -11.26 -20.06 8.02
N LEU A 69 -10.81 -18.81 7.97
CA LEU A 69 -11.14 -17.81 8.98
C LEU A 69 -12.64 -17.47 8.99
N GLU A 70 -13.27 -17.40 7.82
CA GLU A 70 -14.71 -17.22 7.66
C GLU A 70 -15.47 -18.40 8.30
N HIS A 71 -15.02 -19.64 8.06
CA HIS A 71 -15.62 -20.81 8.69
C HIS A 71 -15.52 -20.75 10.22
N GLU A 72 -14.34 -20.42 10.76
CA GLU A 72 -14.14 -20.26 12.21
C GLU A 72 -15.01 -19.15 12.81
N LEU A 73 -15.17 -18.03 12.10
CA LEU A 73 -16.06 -16.94 12.54
C LEU A 73 -17.52 -17.41 12.57
N ASN A 74 -17.99 -18.08 11.52
CA ASN A 74 -19.36 -18.61 11.44
C ASN A 74 -19.65 -19.60 12.59
N GLU A 75 -18.69 -20.46 12.95
CA GLU A 75 -18.84 -21.34 14.10
C GLU A 75 -18.92 -20.58 15.44
N LEU A 76 -18.15 -19.49 15.58
CA LEU A 76 -18.18 -18.67 16.79
C LEU A 76 -19.52 -17.93 16.91
N GLU A 77 -20.07 -17.44 15.79
CA GLU A 77 -21.37 -16.77 15.73
C GLU A 77 -22.52 -17.74 16.02
N ALA A 78 -22.51 -18.95 15.42
CA ALA A 78 -23.50 -19.99 15.70
C ALA A 78 -23.48 -20.44 17.18
N ARG A 79 -22.31 -20.49 17.79
CA ARG A 79 -22.15 -20.77 19.24
C ARG A 79 -22.70 -19.65 20.13
N SER A 80 -22.78 -18.42 19.62
CA SER A 80 -23.35 -17.27 20.33
C SER A 80 -24.87 -17.33 20.32
N ASP A 81 -25.47 -17.68 19.18
CA ASP A 81 -26.94 -17.75 19.03
C ASP A 81 -27.57 -18.92 19.79
N GLY A 82 -26.82 -20.00 20.00
CA GLY A 82 -27.32 -21.19 20.69
C GLY A 82 -27.32 -21.11 22.23
N LYS A 83 -26.90 -20.00 22.85
CA LYS A 83 -26.88 -19.85 24.32
C LYS A 83 -28.12 -19.10 24.82
N GLU A 84 -28.75 -19.65 25.85
CA GLU A 84 -29.97 -19.09 26.50
C GLU A 84 -29.79 -17.65 27.03
N ASP A 85 -28.55 -17.18 27.23
CA ASP A 85 -28.26 -15.80 27.65
C ASP A 85 -28.49 -14.74 26.55
N GLY A 86 -28.86 -15.15 25.33
CA GLY A 86 -29.50 -14.27 24.33
C GLY A 86 -28.63 -13.14 23.76
N GLU A 87 -27.34 -13.07 24.07
CA GLU A 87 -26.46 -12.06 23.51
C GLU A 87 -25.82 -12.53 22.19
N SER A 88 -26.59 -12.37 21.11
CA SER A 88 -26.06 -12.38 19.74
C SER A 88 -25.15 -11.16 19.54
N HIS A 89 -23.92 -11.24 20.06
CA HIS A 89 -22.95 -10.14 20.04
C HIS A 89 -22.68 -9.62 18.62
N HIS A 90 -22.83 -10.45 17.58
CA HIS A 90 -22.66 -10.07 16.18
C HIS A 90 -23.74 -9.11 15.66
N LEU A 91 -24.90 -8.99 16.31
CA LEU A 91 -25.95 -8.05 15.92
C LEU A 91 -25.57 -6.59 16.24
N GLU A 92 -24.65 -6.38 17.19
CA GLU A 92 -24.20 -5.04 17.59
C GLU A 92 -22.66 -4.99 17.62
N VAL A 93 -22.06 -4.42 16.56
CA VAL A 93 -20.60 -4.31 16.41
C VAL A 93 -19.94 -3.63 17.62
N ALA A 94 -20.61 -2.65 18.23
CA ALA A 94 -20.10 -1.99 19.43
C ALA A 94 -19.95 -2.95 20.63
N ARG A 95 -20.83 -3.95 20.78
CA ARG A 95 -20.69 -4.99 21.82
C ARG A 95 -19.54 -5.94 21.52
N LEU A 96 -19.37 -6.33 20.25
CA LEU A 96 -18.21 -7.12 19.82
C LEU A 96 -16.90 -6.40 20.14
N MET A 97 -16.80 -5.11 19.83
CA MET A 97 -15.59 -4.32 20.06
C MET A 97 -15.23 -4.18 21.53
N ASN A 98 -16.23 -4.13 22.42
CA ASN A 98 -16.06 -3.90 23.85
C ASN A 98 -16.24 -5.19 24.67
N SER A 99 -16.17 -6.35 24.02
CA SER A 99 -16.39 -7.63 24.67
C SER A 99 -15.23 -8.00 25.60
N GLU A 100 -15.57 -8.60 26.73
CA GLU A 100 -14.60 -8.93 27.78
C GLU A 100 -13.53 -9.93 27.27
N PRO A 101 -12.24 -9.75 27.60
CA PRO A 101 -11.19 -10.66 27.20
C PRO A 101 -11.52 -12.12 27.54
N GLY A 102 -11.42 -13.00 26.55
CA GLY A 102 -11.72 -14.43 26.68
C GLY A 102 -13.19 -14.81 26.51
N SER A 103 -14.10 -13.83 26.45
CA SER A 103 -15.51 -14.06 26.08
C SER A 103 -15.66 -14.56 24.64
N LEU A 104 -16.84 -15.07 24.31
CA LEU A 104 -17.15 -15.51 22.95
C LEU A 104 -17.14 -14.33 21.97
N GLY A 105 -17.72 -13.18 22.37
CA GLY A 105 -17.66 -11.94 21.60
C GLY A 105 -16.23 -11.47 21.35
N TYR A 106 -15.33 -11.63 22.33
CA TYR A 106 -13.92 -11.24 22.17
C TYR A 106 -13.23 -12.11 21.12
N LYS A 107 -13.47 -13.42 21.13
CA LYS A 107 -12.95 -14.35 20.12
C LYS A 107 -13.52 -14.06 18.73
N GLN A 108 -14.81 -13.74 18.62
CA GLN A 108 -15.42 -13.31 17.36
C GLN A 108 -14.75 -12.04 16.83
N TRP A 109 -14.57 -11.03 17.69
CA TRP A 109 -13.92 -9.78 17.30
C TRP A 109 -12.47 -9.96 16.87
N GLN A 110 -11.70 -10.80 17.57
CA GLN A 110 -10.34 -11.16 17.17
C GLN A 110 -10.33 -11.79 15.76
N LYS A 111 -11.27 -12.69 15.48
CA LYS A 111 -11.36 -13.35 14.17
C LYS A 111 -11.72 -12.34 13.07
N VAL A 112 -12.62 -11.39 13.34
CA VAL A 112 -12.92 -10.28 12.43
C VAL A 112 -11.68 -9.43 12.14
N GLN A 113 -10.85 -9.12 13.15
CA GLN A 113 -9.61 -8.37 12.94
C GLN A 113 -8.61 -9.14 12.08
N GLU A 114 -8.47 -10.44 12.31
CA GLU A 114 -7.62 -11.32 11.53
C GLU A 114 -8.05 -11.36 10.05
N ILE A 115 -9.35 -11.51 9.79
CA ILE A 115 -9.94 -11.47 8.45
C ILE A 115 -9.66 -10.12 7.78
N ARG A 116 -9.81 -9.00 8.49
CA ARG A 116 -9.55 -7.65 7.94
C ARG A 116 -8.09 -7.50 7.50
N GLY A 117 -7.15 -7.92 8.33
CA GLY A 117 -5.73 -7.89 7.97
C GLY A 117 -5.42 -8.75 6.74
N LYS A 118 -6.02 -9.94 6.65
CA LYS A 118 -5.84 -10.83 5.50
C LYS A 118 -6.49 -10.27 4.22
N LEU A 119 -7.68 -9.68 4.33
CA LEU A 119 -8.37 -9.03 3.21
C LEU A 119 -7.59 -7.82 2.68
N GLU A 120 -6.94 -7.04 3.55
CA GLU A 120 -6.07 -5.94 3.14
C GLU A 120 -4.90 -6.46 2.27
N HIS A 121 -4.19 -7.49 2.75
CA HIS A 121 -3.09 -8.10 2.00
C HIS A 121 -3.55 -8.72 0.67
N TYR A 122 -4.71 -9.39 0.68
CA TYR A 122 -5.32 -9.95 -0.53
C TYR A 122 -5.67 -8.85 -1.54
N SER A 123 -6.32 -7.77 -1.10
CA SER A 123 -6.74 -6.64 -1.95
C SER A 123 -5.55 -5.96 -2.62
N ILE A 124 -4.48 -5.68 -1.86
CA ILE A 124 -3.24 -5.09 -2.38
C ILE A 124 -2.61 -6.02 -3.42
N THR A 125 -2.42 -7.30 -3.08
CA THR A 125 -1.77 -8.29 -3.95
C THR A 125 -2.56 -8.52 -5.24
N SER A 126 -3.89 -8.55 -5.15
CA SER A 126 -4.79 -8.74 -6.28
C SER A 126 -4.75 -7.54 -7.23
N THR A 127 -4.80 -6.32 -6.69
CA THR A 127 -4.74 -5.08 -7.48
C THR A 127 -3.41 -4.95 -8.23
N THR A 128 -2.29 -5.24 -7.57
CA THR A 128 -0.97 -5.26 -8.22
C THR A 128 -0.90 -6.30 -9.34
N SER A 129 -1.52 -7.47 -9.16
CA SER A 129 -1.50 -8.55 -10.15
C SER A 129 -2.34 -8.23 -11.40
N ILE A 130 -3.48 -7.55 -11.23
CA ILE A 130 -4.33 -7.10 -12.33
C ILE A 130 -3.63 -6.04 -13.18
N ASN A 131 -2.98 -5.06 -12.53
CA ASN A 131 -2.29 -3.98 -13.24
C ASN A 131 -0.99 -4.43 -13.92
N ALA A 132 -0.35 -5.52 -13.45
CA ALA A 132 0.85 -6.09 -14.07
C ALA A 132 0.56 -7.00 -15.29
N SER A 133 -0.72 -7.20 -15.63
CA SER A 133 -1.18 -8.03 -16.76
C SER A 133 -1.74 -7.22 -17.93
N LYS A 134 -1.78 -5.88 -17.82
CA LYS A 134 -2.02 -4.94 -18.93
C LYS A 134 -0.69 -4.37 -19.40
#